data_AF-A0A651FKA2-F1
#
_entry.id   AF-A0A651FKA2-F1
#
_cell.length_a   1.000
_cell.length_b   1.000
_cell.length_c   1.000
_cell.angle_alpha   90.00
_cell.angle_beta   90.00
_cell.angle_gamma   90.00
#
_symmetry.space_group_name_H-M   'P 1'
#
loop_
_entity.id
_entity.type
_entity.pdbx_description
1 polymer ?
#
loop_
_entity_poly.entity_id
_entity_poly.type
_entity_poly.pdbx_seq_one_letter_code
_entity_poly.pdbx_strand_id
1 'polypeptide(L)'
;MRHFAAHTVERRPLFSTWEEGLHLWRCLATAIPGAILCIMPDHLHVMGPERIAPKIHGAMSSHTRWMNHRLGVQGPLWRPLSDTGEVIGKKKIDRNIRYIHLNPCRAGLIEDPLSWPLSTHRDLVGLTLQPAAAPHRDPVGLHRYVSADPTVNVEGTPLPYGSTQPPTLDSVVAAVSALTRCTSEELRRRSPQRTLLIRAARSLTDLTQARIAEQLGVSVATVERAEPMNAGEGRTIDRVLFDHRFALMIDEDGPNRPWARWRG
;
A
#
# COMPACT_ATOMS: atom_id res chain seq x y z
N MET A 1 16.30 -14.58 -10.42
CA MET A 1 15.47 -13.37 -10.18
C MET A 1 16.28 -12.16 -10.66
N ARG A 2 15.65 -11.12 -11.18
CA ARG A 2 16.30 -9.85 -11.55
C ARG A 2 15.73 -8.72 -10.71
N HIS A 3 16.55 -7.70 -10.44
CA HIS A 3 16.11 -6.46 -9.80
C HIS A 3 16.10 -5.36 -10.87
N PHE A 4 14.97 -4.66 -10.95
CA PHE A 4 14.73 -3.56 -11.85
C PHE A 4 14.50 -2.30 -11.04
N ALA A 5 14.95 -1.16 -11.59
CA ALA A 5 14.68 0.16 -11.05
C ALA A 5 14.34 1.12 -12.17
N ALA A 6 13.43 2.07 -11.92
CA ALA A 6 13.14 3.16 -12.84
C ALA A 6 12.97 4.46 -12.07
N HIS A 7 13.59 5.53 -12.55
CA HIS A 7 13.48 6.88 -11.98
C HIS A 7 12.72 7.78 -12.93
N THR A 8 12.18 8.88 -12.42
CA THR A 8 11.58 9.91 -13.25
C THR A 8 12.61 10.72 -14.05
N VAL A 9 12.13 11.30 -15.14
CA VAL A 9 12.86 12.35 -15.85
C VAL A 9 12.92 13.58 -14.95
N GLU A 10 14.08 14.25 -14.89
CA GLU A 10 14.28 15.48 -14.12
C GLU A 10 13.95 15.40 -12.61
N ARG A 11 13.87 14.19 -12.01
CA ARG A 11 13.43 13.98 -10.62
C ARG A 11 12.06 14.57 -10.31
N ARG A 12 11.18 14.69 -11.32
CA ARG A 12 9.78 15.05 -11.10
C ARG A 12 9.11 13.96 -10.25
N PRO A 13 8.21 14.29 -9.32
CA PRO A 13 7.48 13.26 -8.60
C PRO A 13 6.54 12.48 -9.55
N LEU A 14 6.55 11.16 -9.43
CA LEU A 14 5.60 10.21 -10.01
C LEU A 14 4.18 10.46 -9.52
N PHE A 15 4.07 10.79 -8.24
CA PHE A 15 2.81 11.10 -7.58
C PHE A 15 3.05 12.09 -6.46
N SER A 16 2.09 12.99 -6.29
CA SER A 16 2.00 13.92 -5.17
C SER A 16 0.83 13.59 -4.23
N THR A 17 -0.09 12.75 -4.69
CA THR A 17 -1.25 12.28 -3.93
C THR A 17 -1.25 10.76 -3.81
N TRP A 18 -2.06 10.21 -2.90
CA TRP A 18 -2.26 8.77 -2.83
C TRP A 18 -2.98 8.25 -4.06
N GLU A 19 -3.96 8.99 -4.59
CA GLU A 19 -4.66 8.59 -5.82
C GLU A 19 -3.70 8.32 -6.99
N GLU A 20 -2.72 9.20 -7.20
CA GLU A 20 -1.72 9.05 -8.26
C GLU A 20 -0.80 7.85 -8.04
N GLY A 21 -0.31 7.66 -6.82
CA GLY A 21 0.52 6.51 -6.47
C GLY A 21 -0.24 5.19 -6.55
N LEU A 22 -1.52 5.19 -6.13
CA LEU A 22 -2.41 4.04 -6.19
C LEU A 22 -2.79 3.67 -7.62
N HIS A 23 -2.92 4.64 -8.52
CA HIS A 23 -3.08 4.34 -9.95
C HIS A 23 -1.90 3.53 -10.46
N LEU A 24 -0.66 3.97 -10.21
CA LEU A 24 0.54 3.24 -10.61
C LEU A 24 0.63 1.86 -9.94
N TRP A 25 0.32 1.79 -8.64
CA TRP A 25 0.22 0.52 -7.92
C TRP A 25 -0.72 -0.46 -8.62
N ARG A 26 -1.94 -0.04 -8.97
CA ARG A 26 -2.93 -0.90 -9.64
C ARG A 26 -2.44 -1.38 -11.00
N CYS A 27 -1.79 -0.51 -11.78
CA CYS A 27 -1.17 -0.91 -13.05
C CYS A 27 -0.11 -1.98 -12.84
N LEU A 28 0.79 -1.81 -11.88
CA LEU A 28 1.89 -2.74 -11.61
C LEU A 28 1.39 -4.04 -10.97
N ALA A 29 0.59 -3.97 -9.91
CA ALA A 29 0.03 -5.14 -9.22
C ALA A 29 -0.71 -6.09 -10.19
N THR A 30 -1.44 -5.53 -11.17
CA THR A 30 -2.13 -6.30 -12.22
C THR A 30 -1.14 -6.89 -13.23
N ALA A 31 -0.13 -6.11 -13.64
CA ALA A 31 0.80 -6.52 -14.68
C ALA A 31 1.83 -7.56 -14.21
N ILE A 32 2.25 -7.50 -12.94
CA ILE A 32 3.36 -8.27 -12.38
C ILE A 32 3.00 -8.93 -11.03
N PRO A 33 1.95 -9.76 -10.98
CA PRO A 33 1.58 -10.45 -9.74
C PRO A 33 2.72 -11.33 -9.23
N GLY A 34 2.89 -11.36 -7.91
CA GLY A 34 3.94 -12.08 -7.20
C GLY A 34 5.30 -11.38 -7.15
N ALA A 35 5.45 -10.20 -7.77
CA ALA A 35 6.71 -9.45 -7.71
C ALA A 35 6.94 -8.79 -6.34
N ILE A 36 8.20 -8.60 -5.98
CA ILE A 36 8.59 -7.75 -4.84
C ILE A 36 8.67 -6.32 -5.36
N LEU A 37 7.86 -5.42 -4.83
CA LEU A 37 7.65 -4.10 -5.39
C LEU A 37 7.67 -3.05 -4.28
N CYS A 38 8.32 -1.92 -4.54
CA CYS A 38 8.15 -0.68 -3.80
C CYS A 38 8.13 0.49 -4.79
N ILE A 39 7.09 1.31 -4.71
CA ILE A 39 6.97 2.55 -5.47
C ILE A 39 7.30 3.69 -4.53
N MET A 40 8.32 4.47 -4.88
CA MET A 40 8.72 5.69 -4.20
C MET A 40 8.17 6.90 -4.97
N PRO A 41 8.13 8.09 -4.38
CA PRO A 41 7.59 9.27 -5.05
C PRO A 41 8.30 9.69 -6.33
N ASP A 42 9.56 9.30 -6.55
CA ASP A 42 10.35 9.67 -7.73
C ASP A 42 10.98 8.47 -8.47
N HIS A 43 10.78 7.26 -7.96
CA HIS A 43 11.30 6.03 -8.57
C HIS A 43 10.53 4.79 -8.14
N LEU A 44 10.83 3.63 -8.74
CA LEU A 44 10.34 2.33 -8.28
C LEU A 44 11.45 1.30 -8.24
N HIS A 45 11.22 0.26 -7.45
CA HIS A 45 12.02 -0.96 -7.43
C HIS A 45 11.13 -2.18 -7.58
N VAL A 46 11.50 -3.08 -8.50
CA VAL A 46 10.81 -4.35 -8.73
C VAL A 46 11.83 -5.49 -8.71
N MET A 47 11.57 -6.57 -7.98
CA MET A 47 12.30 -7.82 -8.11
C MET A 47 11.37 -8.94 -8.57
N GLY A 48 11.73 -9.62 -9.66
CA GLY A 48 10.89 -10.63 -10.31
C GLY A 48 11.68 -11.45 -11.34
N PRO A 49 11.02 -12.36 -12.08
CA PRO A 49 11.67 -13.08 -13.18
C PRO A 49 11.87 -12.15 -14.38
N GLU A 50 12.95 -12.33 -15.16
CA GLU A 50 13.30 -11.43 -16.26
C GLU A 50 12.15 -11.05 -17.21
N ARG A 51 11.31 -12.04 -17.54
CA ARG A 51 10.13 -11.91 -18.42
C ARG A 51 9.10 -10.86 -17.99
N ILE A 52 9.18 -10.29 -16.78
CA ILE A 52 8.27 -9.23 -16.35
C ILE A 52 8.67 -7.83 -16.83
N ALA A 53 9.89 -7.62 -17.34
CA ALA A 53 10.34 -6.30 -17.77
C ALA A 53 9.40 -5.61 -18.80
N PRO A 54 8.92 -6.28 -19.87
CA PRO A 54 7.97 -5.66 -20.80
C PRO A 54 6.65 -5.26 -20.14
N LYS A 55 6.22 -6.03 -19.12
CA LYS A 55 4.98 -5.74 -18.36
C LYS A 55 5.16 -4.53 -17.44
N ILE A 56 6.33 -4.37 -16.83
CA ILE A 56 6.69 -3.16 -16.07
C ILE A 56 6.64 -1.94 -16.99
N HIS A 57 7.25 -2.01 -18.18
CA HIS A 57 7.19 -0.93 -19.17
C HIS A 57 5.77 -0.57 -19.60
N GLY A 58 4.90 -1.56 -19.82
CA GLY A 58 3.49 -1.34 -20.15
C GLY A 58 2.73 -0.61 -19.04
N ALA A 59 2.97 -0.99 -17.78
CA ALA A 59 2.38 -0.33 -16.62
C ALA A 59 2.88 1.13 -16.48
N MET A 60 4.20 1.36 -16.60
CA MET A 60 4.80 2.71 -16.58
C MET A 60 4.24 3.61 -17.68
N SER A 61 4.09 3.08 -18.90
CA SER A 61 3.52 3.79 -20.05
C SER A 61 2.04 4.14 -19.82
N SER A 62 1.29 3.21 -19.22
CA SER A 62 -0.14 3.44 -18.92
C SER A 62 -0.33 4.52 -17.86
N HIS A 63 0.48 4.49 -16.80
CA HIS A 63 0.48 5.54 -15.79
C HIS A 63 0.94 6.91 -16.36
N THR A 64 1.95 6.93 -17.23
CA THR A 64 2.40 8.16 -17.91
C THR A 64 1.27 8.80 -18.71
N ARG A 65 0.54 8.00 -19.51
CA ARG A 65 -0.60 8.50 -20.29
C ARG A 65 -1.70 9.06 -19.40
N TRP A 66 -2.01 8.38 -18.30
CA TRP A 66 -3.00 8.83 -17.33
C TRP A 66 -2.59 10.15 -16.64
N MET A 67 -1.35 10.25 -16.15
CA MET A 67 -0.80 11.47 -15.55
C MET A 67 -0.79 12.65 -16.54
N ASN A 68 -0.30 12.41 -17.75
CA ASN A 68 -0.24 13.44 -18.80
C ASN A 68 -1.64 13.96 -19.16
N HIS A 69 -2.62 13.06 -19.31
CA HIS A 69 -4.01 13.44 -19.53
C HIS A 69 -4.57 14.27 -18.38
N ARG A 70 -4.35 13.84 -17.13
CA ARG A 70 -4.80 14.53 -15.92
C ARG A 70 -4.21 15.94 -15.79
N LEU A 71 -2.93 16.10 -16.11
CA LEU A 71 -2.20 17.37 -15.96
C LEU A 71 -2.27 18.26 -17.22
N GLY A 72 -2.84 17.78 -18.33
CA GLY A 72 -2.86 18.52 -19.60
C GLY A 72 -1.47 18.71 -20.22
N VAL A 73 -0.51 17.82 -19.92
CA VAL A 73 0.87 17.90 -20.41
C VAL A 73 1.20 16.72 -21.33
N GLN A 74 2.36 16.78 -21.98
CA GLN A 74 2.88 15.70 -22.82
C GLN A 74 4.35 15.45 -22.48
N GLY A 75 4.85 14.27 -22.88
CA GLY A 75 6.25 13.89 -22.71
C GLY A 75 6.47 12.70 -21.77
N PRO A 76 7.74 12.26 -21.64
CA PRO A 76 8.09 11.12 -20.81
C PRO A 76 8.06 11.47 -19.32
N LEU A 77 7.42 10.62 -18.52
CA LEU A 77 7.50 10.68 -17.05
C LEU A 77 8.73 9.92 -16.53
N TRP A 78 9.12 8.85 -17.20
CA TRP A 78 10.14 7.90 -16.76
C TRP A 78 11.41 7.94 -17.59
N ARG A 79 12.55 7.69 -16.94
CA ARG A 79 13.75 7.19 -17.60
C ARG A 79 13.56 5.71 -18.00
N PRO A 80 14.39 5.17 -18.91
CA PRO A 80 14.36 3.74 -19.24
C PRO A 80 14.47 2.86 -17.98
N LEU A 81 13.73 1.76 -17.97
CA LEU A 81 13.83 0.74 -16.93
C LEU A 81 15.25 0.18 -16.91
N SER A 82 15.90 0.29 -15.76
CA SER A 82 17.26 -0.19 -15.55
C SER A 82 17.23 -1.58 -14.92
N ASP A 83 18.01 -2.50 -15.47
CA ASP A 83 18.27 -3.79 -14.85
C ASP A 83 19.50 -3.68 -13.95
N THR A 84 19.29 -3.79 -12.65
CA THR A 84 20.36 -3.64 -11.64
C THR A 84 21.12 -4.94 -11.40
N GLY A 85 20.77 -6.01 -12.13
CA GLY A 85 21.50 -7.27 -12.18
C GLY A 85 20.75 -8.45 -11.58
N GLU A 86 21.41 -9.61 -11.66
CA GLU A 86 20.85 -10.87 -11.21
C GLU A 86 20.93 -11.04 -9.69
N VAL A 87 19.85 -11.57 -9.12
CA VAL A 87 19.70 -11.88 -7.70
C VAL A 87 19.67 -13.40 -7.54
N ILE A 88 20.84 -13.97 -7.26
CA ILE A 88 21.03 -15.41 -7.06
C ILE A 88 21.33 -15.71 -5.60
N GLY A 89 20.72 -16.78 -5.10
CA GLY A 89 20.97 -17.31 -3.76
C GLY A 89 20.12 -16.65 -2.68
N LYS A 90 19.70 -17.46 -1.71
CA LYS A 90 18.76 -17.06 -0.65
C LYS A 90 19.19 -15.77 0.07
N LYS A 91 20.46 -15.67 0.48
CA LYS A 91 20.98 -14.50 1.22
C LYS A 91 20.90 -13.20 0.41
N LYS A 92 21.16 -13.25 -0.90
CA LYS A 92 21.07 -12.07 -1.78
C LYS A 92 19.61 -11.69 -2.02
N ILE A 93 18.73 -12.69 -2.19
CA ILE A 93 17.29 -12.49 -2.30
C ILE A 93 16.74 -11.79 -1.03
N ASP A 94 17.05 -12.32 0.16
CA ASP A 94 16.58 -11.75 1.43
C ASP A 94 17.06 -10.29 1.60
N ARG A 95 18.33 -10.01 1.31
CA ARG A 95 18.89 -8.64 1.35
C ARG A 95 18.19 -7.70 0.38
N ASN A 96 17.86 -8.15 -0.83
CA ASN A 96 17.15 -7.33 -1.81
C ASN A 96 15.70 -7.09 -1.44
N ILE A 97 14.99 -8.08 -0.88
CA ILE A 97 13.64 -7.88 -0.33
C ILE A 97 13.69 -6.80 0.75
N ARG A 98 14.62 -6.93 1.70
CA ARG A 98 14.82 -5.94 2.76
C ARG A 98 15.16 -4.56 2.22
N TYR A 99 16.10 -4.47 1.28
CA TYR A 99 16.45 -3.20 0.64
C TYR A 99 15.22 -2.54 0.01
N ILE A 100 14.47 -3.27 -0.83
CA ILE A 100 13.29 -2.76 -1.54
C ILE A 100 12.27 -2.20 -0.55
N HIS A 101 11.90 -2.95 0.49
CA HIS A 101 10.88 -2.54 1.45
C HIS A 101 11.34 -1.49 2.47
N LEU A 102 12.65 -1.31 2.67
CA LEU A 102 13.22 -0.26 3.53
C LEU A 102 13.45 1.08 2.83
N ASN A 103 13.35 1.15 1.49
CA ASN A 103 13.59 2.42 0.77
C ASN A 103 12.76 3.60 1.33
N PRO A 104 11.45 3.45 1.64
CA PRO A 104 10.67 4.52 2.25
C PRO A 104 11.23 4.98 3.61
N CYS A 105 11.69 4.04 4.44
CA CYS A 105 12.24 4.34 5.77
C CYS A 105 13.58 5.06 5.65
N ARG A 106 14.45 4.58 4.76
CA ARG A 106 15.79 5.17 4.51
C ARG A 106 15.72 6.55 3.88
N ALA A 107 14.68 6.82 3.09
CA ALA A 107 14.37 8.15 2.59
C ALA A 107 13.68 9.04 3.64
N GLY A 108 13.41 8.51 4.83
CA GLY A 108 12.77 9.20 5.96
C GLY A 108 11.31 9.56 5.70
N LEU A 109 10.60 8.79 4.86
CA LEU A 109 9.18 9.05 4.52
C LEU A 109 8.23 8.53 5.59
N ILE A 110 8.66 7.47 6.26
CA ILE A 110 7.94 6.74 7.29
C ILE A 110 8.95 6.17 8.27
N GLU A 111 8.47 5.74 9.43
CA GLU A 111 9.31 5.16 10.48
C GLU A 111 9.32 3.63 10.45
N ASP A 112 8.36 2.98 9.79
CA ASP A 112 8.22 1.51 9.73
C ASP A 112 7.79 1.07 8.32
N PRO A 113 8.35 -0.01 7.74
CA PRO A 113 7.96 -0.49 6.41
C PRO A 113 6.47 -0.86 6.28
N LEU A 114 5.78 -1.18 7.37
CA LEU A 114 4.33 -1.38 7.38
C LEU A 114 3.56 -0.09 7.11
N SER A 115 4.14 1.09 7.31
CA SER A 115 3.47 2.37 7.04
C SER A 115 3.45 2.73 5.55
N TRP A 116 4.12 1.98 4.67
CA TRP A 116 4.12 2.23 3.22
C TRP A 116 3.14 1.34 2.46
N PRO A 117 1.95 1.83 2.07
CA PRO A 117 0.99 1.03 1.32
C PRO A 117 1.44 0.72 -0.11
N LEU A 118 2.33 1.52 -0.70
CA LEU A 118 2.79 1.37 -2.09
C LEU A 118 3.99 0.39 -2.20
N SER A 119 3.99 -0.65 -1.37
CA SER A 119 4.90 -1.78 -1.47
C SER A 119 4.16 -3.10 -1.28
N THR A 120 4.80 -4.19 -1.68
CA THR A 120 4.33 -5.55 -1.37
C THR A 120 4.74 -6.04 0.02
N HIS A 121 5.28 -5.17 0.90
CA HIS A 121 5.69 -5.60 2.24
C HIS A 121 4.49 -6.14 3.05
N ARG A 122 3.39 -5.38 3.07
CA ARG A 122 2.11 -5.77 3.70
C ARG A 122 1.57 -7.09 3.13
N ASP A 123 1.76 -7.34 1.85
CA ASP A 123 1.33 -8.56 1.17
C ASP A 123 2.07 -9.77 1.71
N LEU A 124 3.41 -9.67 1.78
CA LEU A 124 4.26 -10.75 2.27
C LEU A 124 4.00 -11.08 3.74
N VAL A 125 3.52 -10.13 4.54
CA VAL A 125 3.22 -10.36 5.95
C VAL A 125 1.74 -10.64 6.25
N GLY A 126 0.90 -10.71 5.20
CA GLY A 126 -0.53 -11.00 5.34
C GLY A 126 -1.35 -9.88 5.99
N LEU A 127 -0.99 -8.61 5.73
CA LEU A 127 -1.65 -7.41 6.25
C LEU A 127 -2.23 -6.56 5.11
N THR A 128 -2.91 -7.22 4.18
CA THR A 128 -3.71 -6.60 3.12
C THR A 128 -4.87 -7.51 2.76
N LEU A 129 -5.97 -6.93 2.30
CA LEU A 129 -7.13 -7.66 1.79
C LEU A 129 -7.12 -7.80 0.26
N GLN A 130 -6.14 -7.20 -0.42
CA GLN A 130 -5.99 -7.23 -1.88
C GLN A 130 -4.51 -7.48 -2.25
N PRO A 131 -3.98 -8.68 -1.98
CA PRO A 131 -2.57 -8.97 -2.16
C PRO A 131 -2.19 -9.03 -3.65
N ALA A 132 -1.13 -8.32 -4.01
CA ALA A 132 -0.43 -8.47 -5.28
C ALA A 132 0.65 -9.56 -5.23
N ALA A 133 1.12 -9.93 -4.04
CA ALA A 133 2.05 -11.04 -3.80
C ALA A 133 1.54 -12.01 -2.71
N ALA A 134 1.88 -13.29 -2.83
CA ALA A 134 1.52 -14.27 -1.81
C ALA A 134 2.29 -14.03 -0.50
N PRO A 135 1.69 -14.32 0.67
CA PRO A 135 2.39 -14.24 1.95
C PRO A 135 3.68 -15.05 1.96
N HIS A 136 4.70 -14.52 2.61
CA HIS A 136 5.95 -15.23 2.86
C HIS A 136 5.69 -16.41 3.81
N ARG A 137 6.47 -17.48 3.67
CA ARG A 137 6.34 -18.69 4.53
C ARG A 137 6.58 -18.42 6.02
N ASP A 138 7.30 -17.35 6.32
CA ASP A 138 7.58 -16.87 7.67
C ASP A 138 7.38 -15.34 7.71
N PRO A 139 6.13 -14.87 7.87
CA PRO A 139 5.78 -13.45 7.93
C PRO A 139 6.48 -12.71 9.07
N VAL A 140 6.53 -13.33 10.25
CA VAL A 140 7.06 -12.73 11.48
C VAL A 140 8.57 -12.56 11.37
N GLY A 141 9.29 -13.62 10.96
CA GLY A 141 10.73 -13.56 10.77
C GLY A 141 11.14 -12.63 9.64
N LEU A 142 10.37 -12.60 8.54
CA LEU A 142 10.59 -11.63 7.47
C LEU A 142 10.44 -10.20 7.97
N HIS A 143 9.33 -9.86 8.64
CA HIS A 143 9.10 -8.51 9.13
C HIS A 143 10.18 -8.09 10.11
N ARG A 144 10.49 -8.92 11.12
CA ARG A 144 11.58 -8.66 12.07
C ARG A 144 12.91 -8.39 11.35
N TYR A 145 13.25 -9.20 10.34
CA TYR A 145 14.48 -9.01 9.58
C TYR A 145 14.49 -7.68 8.80
N VAL A 146 13.36 -7.28 8.21
CA VAL A 146 13.24 -6.03 7.45
C VAL A 146 13.26 -4.82 8.38
N SER A 147 12.47 -4.82 9.45
CA SER A 147 12.34 -3.68 10.36
C SER A 147 13.52 -3.51 11.32
N ALA A 148 14.37 -4.54 11.51
CA ALA A 148 15.62 -4.46 12.28
C ALA A 148 16.71 -3.64 11.55
N ASP A 149 16.46 -2.36 11.31
CA ASP A 149 17.32 -1.41 10.59
C ASP A 149 17.49 -0.11 11.41
N PRO A 150 18.66 0.54 11.40
CA PRO A 150 18.87 1.80 12.12
C PRO A 150 17.91 2.93 11.75
N THR A 151 17.32 2.90 10.55
CA THR A 151 16.31 3.90 10.13
C THR A 151 14.89 3.56 10.58
N VAL A 152 14.70 2.47 11.35
CA VAL A 152 13.41 1.98 11.86
C VAL A 152 13.55 1.71 13.36
N ASN A 153 14.09 0.54 13.72
CA ASN A 153 14.44 0.15 15.07
C ASN A 153 15.48 -0.98 14.96
N VAL A 154 16.61 -0.90 15.66
CA VAL A 154 17.67 -1.92 15.55
C VAL A 154 17.24 -3.32 16.01
N GLU A 155 16.25 -3.42 16.89
CA GLU A 155 15.67 -4.68 17.36
C GLU A 155 14.53 -5.19 16.46
N GLY A 156 14.08 -4.35 15.53
CA GLY A 156 12.89 -4.55 14.72
C GLY A 156 11.61 -4.16 15.45
N THR A 157 10.52 -4.17 14.70
CA THR A 157 9.17 -3.86 15.18
C THR A 157 8.27 -5.09 15.13
N PRO A 158 7.28 -5.19 16.03
CA PRO A 158 6.31 -6.27 16.00
C PRO A 158 5.27 -6.11 14.88
N LEU A 159 4.76 -7.23 14.39
CA LEU A 159 3.52 -7.22 13.59
C LEU A 159 2.33 -6.84 14.49
N PRO A 160 1.29 -6.20 13.94
CA PRO A 160 0.05 -5.92 14.66
C PRO A 160 -0.66 -7.21 15.14
N TYR A 161 -1.16 -7.16 16.38
CA TYR A 161 -1.81 -8.27 17.10
C TYR A 161 -3.29 -8.02 17.45
N GLY A 162 -3.84 -6.86 17.08
CA GLY A 162 -5.17 -6.41 17.51
C GLY A 162 -5.13 -5.53 18.75
N SER A 163 -6.24 -4.85 19.02
CA SER A 163 -6.41 -3.95 20.16
C SER A 163 -7.49 -4.48 21.10
N THR A 164 -7.33 -4.24 22.41
CA THR A 164 -8.38 -4.49 23.40
C THR A 164 -9.39 -3.37 23.49
N GLN A 165 -9.14 -2.23 22.81
CA GLN A 165 -10.07 -1.10 22.78
C GLN A 165 -11.26 -1.44 21.87
N PRO A 166 -12.50 -1.11 22.28
CA PRO A 166 -13.67 -1.30 21.43
C PRO A 166 -13.52 -0.56 20.09
N PRO A 167 -13.75 -1.23 18.94
CA PRO A 167 -13.60 -0.60 17.63
C PRO A 167 -14.56 0.59 17.44
N THR A 168 -14.01 1.73 17.00
CA THR A 168 -14.80 2.89 16.57
C THR A 168 -14.97 2.86 15.05
N LEU A 169 -15.97 3.58 14.52
CA LEU A 169 -16.13 3.67 13.07
C LEU A 169 -14.87 4.25 12.39
N ASP A 170 -14.26 5.27 12.98
CA ASP A 170 -13.02 5.88 12.43
C ASP A 170 -11.86 4.89 12.37
N SER A 171 -11.70 4.06 13.42
CA SER A 171 -10.67 3.01 13.42
C SER A 171 -10.91 1.97 12.33
N VAL A 172 -12.18 1.62 12.08
CA VAL A 172 -12.58 0.69 11.02
C VAL A 172 -12.36 1.31 9.64
N VAL A 173 -12.70 2.60 9.45
CA VAL A 173 -12.47 3.34 8.21
C VAL A 173 -10.98 3.39 7.88
N ALA A 174 -10.13 3.72 8.85
CA ALA A 174 -8.67 3.75 8.69
C ALA A 174 -8.13 2.36 8.31
N ALA A 175 -8.51 1.32 9.06
CA ALA A 175 -8.08 -0.05 8.79
C ALA A 175 -8.50 -0.53 7.39
N VAL A 176 -9.77 -0.33 7.00
CA VAL A 176 -10.26 -0.75 5.67
C VAL A 176 -9.56 0.04 4.55
N SER A 177 -9.37 1.35 4.72
CA SER A 177 -8.60 2.19 3.79
C SER A 177 -7.19 1.62 3.58
N ALA A 178 -6.45 1.41 4.67
CA ALA A 178 -5.07 0.96 4.63
C ALA A 178 -4.91 -0.48 4.10
N LEU A 179 -5.81 -1.39 4.47
CA LEU A 179 -5.75 -2.81 4.07
C LEU A 179 -6.15 -3.03 2.61
N THR A 180 -7.03 -2.18 2.06
CA THR A 180 -7.50 -2.26 0.67
C THR A 180 -6.79 -1.30 -0.27
N ARG A 181 -5.90 -0.43 0.25
CA ARG A 181 -5.23 0.61 -0.53
C ARG A 181 -6.22 1.51 -1.26
N CYS A 182 -7.21 1.99 -0.52
CA CYS A 182 -8.23 2.92 -1.01
C CYS A 182 -8.20 4.21 -0.22
N THR A 183 -8.28 5.34 -0.92
CA THR A 183 -8.35 6.64 -0.25
C THR A 183 -9.71 6.82 0.44
N SER A 184 -9.77 7.75 1.39
CA SER A 184 -11.03 8.11 2.07
C SER A 184 -12.10 8.55 1.06
N GLU A 185 -11.71 9.23 -0.01
CA GLU A 185 -12.59 9.64 -1.11
C GLU A 185 -13.10 8.45 -1.93
N GLU A 186 -12.24 7.47 -2.24
CA GLU A 186 -12.66 6.25 -2.92
C GLU A 186 -13.62 5.40 -2.09
N LEU A 187 -13.45 5.38 -0.76
CA LEU A 187 -14.35 4.67 0.16
C LEU A 187 -15.75 5.27 0.21
N ARG A 188 -15.92 6.56 -0.12
CA ARG A 188 -17.25 7.18 -0.22
C ARG A 188 -18.01 6.73 -1.47
N ARG A 189 -17.31 6.33 -2.52
CA ARG A 189 -17.91 5.91 -3.81
C ARG A 189 -18.49 4.50 -3.73
N ARG A 190 -19.47 4.20 -4.57
CA ARG A 190 -20.03 2.84 -4.67
C ARG A 190 -18.97 1.88 -5.22
N SER A 191 -18.38 1.09 -4.33
CA SER A 191 -17.30 0.14 -4.63
C SER A 191 -17.39 -1.10 -3.74
N PRO A 192 -16.72 -2.22 -4.10
CA PRO A 192 -16.55 -3.36 -3.21
C PRO A 192 -15.93 -2.99 -1.86
N GLN A 193 -15.03 -2.01 -1.82
CA GLN A 193 -14.36 -1.53 -0.61
C GLN A 193 -15.33 -0.78 0.31
N ARG A 194 -16.26 0.02 -0.23
CA ARG A 194 -17.33 0.62 0.56
C ARG A 194 -18.27 -0.45 1.13
N THR A 195 -18.59 -1.47 0.34
CA THR A 195 -19.37 -2.62 0.83
C THR A 195 -18.64 -3.32 1.98
N LEU A 196 -17.34 -3.60 1.84
CA LEU A 196 -16.52 -4.16 2.91
C LEU A 196 -16.52 -3.28 4.16
N LEU A 197 -16.39 -1.95 4.01
CA LEU A 197 -16.44 -1.01 5.12
C LEU A 197 -17.77 -1.10 5.88
N ILE A 198 -18.90 -1.15 5.17
CA ILE A 198 -20.23 -1.29 5.79
C ILE A 198 -20.32 -2.62 6.56
N ARG A 199 -19.83 -3.72 5.97
CA ARG A 199 -19.81 -5.05 6.62
C ARG A 199 -18.95 -5.02 7.88
N ALA A 200 -17.76 -4.44 7.81
CA ALA A 200 -16.85 -4.31 8.94
C ALA A 200 -17.44 -3.45 10.05
N ALA A 201 -18.03 -2.29 9.73
CA ALA A 201 -18.68 -1.42 10.71
C ALA A 201 -19.81 -2.15 11.45
N ARG A 202 -20.66 -2.90 10.73
CA ARG A 202 -21.75 -3.69 11.32
C ARG A 202 -21.27 -4.83 12.22
N SER A 203 -20.12 -5.41 11.91
CA SER A 203 -19.63 -6.61 12.59
C SER A 203 -18.63 -6.34 13.71
N LEU A 204 -17.95 -5.19 13.69
CA LEU A 204 -16.89 -4.87 14.64
C LEU A 204 -17.25 -3.75 15.63
N THR A 205 -18.26 -2.93 15.33
CA THR A 205 -18.66 -1.82 16.20
C THR A 205 -20.00 -2.10 16.86
N ASP A 206 -20.23 -1.48 18.02
CA ASP A 206 -21.53 -1.53 18.72
C ASP A 206 -22.55 -0.51 18.17
N LEU A 207 -22.27 0.11 17.02
CA LEU A 207 -23.13 1.13 16.43
C LEU A 207 -24.41 0.50 15.87
N THR A 208 -25.53 1.21 16.05
CA THR A 208 -26.77 0.87 15.35
C THR A 208 -26.63 1.08 13.84
N GLN A 209 -27.41 0.34 13.06
CA GLN A 209 -27.38 0.45 11.60
C GLN A 209 -27.71 1.87 11.11
N ALA A 210 -28.59 2.59 11.82
CA ALA A 210 -28.91 3.99 11.55
C ALA A 210 -27.70 4.91 11.76
N ARG A 211 -26.94 4.72 12.85
CA ARG A 211 -25.73 5.50 13.12
C ARG A 211 -24.60 5.20 12.13
N ILE A 212 -24.46 3.95 11.70
CA ILE A 212 -23.52 3.57 10.63
C ILE A 212 -23.90 4.27 9.32
N ALA A 213 -25.19 4.20 8.95
CA ALA A 213 -25.70 4.79 7.72
C ALA A 213 -25.47 6.31 7.66
N GLU A 214 -25.79 7.00 8.75
CA GLU A 214 -25.57 8.44 8.92
C GLU A 214 -24.09 8.82 8.76
N GLN A 215 -23.18 8.17 9.50
CA GLN A 215 -21.76 8.52 9.49
C GLN A 215 -21.06 8.14 8.17
N LEU A 216 -21.52 7.09 7.48
CA LEU A 216 -20.99 6.69 6.17
C LEU A 216 -21.68 7.39 4.99
N GLY A 217 -22.72 8.20 5.23
CA GLY A 217 -23.48 8.87 4.17
C GLY A 217 -24.19 7.91 3.22
N VAL A 218 -24.76 6.82 3.75
CA VAL A 218 -25.54 5.82 2.99
C VAL A 218 -26.94 5.66 3.58
N SER A 219 -27.85 5.00 2.85
CA SER A 219 -29.18 4.70 3.41
C SER A 219 -29.13 3.54 4.40
N VAL A 220 -30.03 3.53 5.40
CA VAL A 220 -30.16 2.42 6.37
C VAL A 220 -30.40 1.09 5.63
N ALA A 221 -31.26 1.08 4.62
CA ALA A 221 -31.50 -0.09 3.76
C ALA A 221 -30.25 -0.60 3.02
N THR A 222 -29.22 0.23 2.82
CA THR A 222 -27.93 -0.21 2.26
C THR A 222 -27.10 -0.93 3.32
N VAL A 223 -27.15 -0.47 4.56
CA VAL A 223 -26.51 -1.13 5.70
C VAL A 223 -27.18 -2.48 5.98
N GLU A 224 -28.51 -2.53 6.05
CA GLU A 224 -29.31 -3.74 6.30
C GLU A 224 -29.01 -4.87 5.31
N ARG A 225 -28.94 -4.54 4.01
CA ARG A 225 -28.71 -5.52 2.94
C ARG A 225 -27.27 -6.04 2.87
N ALA A 226 -26.32 -5.43 3.58
CA ALA A 226 -24.95 -5.90 3.58
C ALA A 226 -24.87 -7.29 4.22
N GLU A 227 -24.17 -8.22 3.58
CA GLU A 227 -23.97 -9.55 4.16
C GLU A 227 -23.03 -9.51 5.37
N PRO A 228 -23.14 -10.45 6.33
CA PRO A 228 -22.19 -10.54 7.44
C PRO A 228 -20.74 -10.58 6.96
N MET A 229 -19.84 -9.98 7.75
CA MET A 229 -18.41 -10.00 7.45
C MET A 229 -17.85 -11.43 7.53
N ASN A 230 -16.97 -11.81 6.61
CA ASN A 230 -16.25 -13.07 6.67
C ASN A 230 -15.25 -13.04 7.83
N ALA A 231 -15.16 -14.13 8.61
CA ALA A 231 -14.28 -14.23 9.77
C ALA A 231 -12.78 -13.96 9.47
N GLY A 232 -12.29 -14.33 8.29
CA GLY A 232 -10.92 -14.04 7.83
C GLY A 232 -10.68 -12.56 7.52
N GLU A 233 -11.65 -11.89 6.86
CA GLU A 233 -11.63 -10.44 6.66
C GLU A 233 -11.65 -9.72 8.02
N GLY A 234 -12.56 -10.14 8.90
CA GLY A 234 -12.71 -9.58 10.24
C GLY A 234 -11.45 -9.68 11.08
N ARG A 235 -10.83 -10.86 11.15
CA ARG A 235 -9.54 -11.03 11.85
C ARG A 235 -8.44 -10.15 11.27
N THR A 236 -8.42 -9.94 9.96
CA THR A 236 -7.38 -9.10 9.32
C THR A 236 -7.59 -7.62 9.65
N ILE A 237 -8.83 -7.14 9.62
CA ILE A 237 -9.19 -5.77 10.01
C ILE A 237 -8.90 -5.55 11.49
N ASP A 238 -9.37 -6.45 12.35
CA ASP A 238 -9.21 -6.39 13.81
C ASP A 238 -7.74 -6.25 14.22
N ARG A 239 -6.84 -7.01 13.59
CA ARG A 239 -5.40 -6.98 13.87
C ARG A 239 -4.81 -5.58 13.80
N VAL A 240 -5.24 -4.75 12.84
CA VAL A 240 -4.64 -3.44 12.56
C VAL A 240 -5.43 -2.27 13.14
N LEU A 241 -6.54 -2.53 13.83
CA LEU A 241 -7.29 -1.47 14.49
C LEU A 241 -6.37 -0.72 15.47
N PHE A 242 -6.42 0.61 15.39
CA PHE A 242 -5.61 1.54 16.19
C PHE A 242 -4.08 1.46 15.97
N ASP A 243 -3.60 0.65 15.02
CA ASP A 243 -2.19 0.68 14.62
C ASP A 243 -1.95 1.87 13.70
N HIS A 244 -1.19 2.85 14.17
CA HIS A 244 -0.89 4.10 13.43
C HIS A 244 -0.20 3.84 12.07
N ARG A 245 0.44 2.69 11.88
CA ARG A 245 1.05 2.29 10.60
C ARG A 245 -0.01 1.99 9.53
N PHE A 246 -1.28 1.84 9.93
CA PHE A 246 -2.44 1.60 9.06
C PHE A 246 -3.41 2.79 9.08
N ALA A 247 -2.86 4.00 8.95
CA ALA A 247 -3.64 5.24 8.91
C ALA A 247 -4.56 5.34 7.68
N LEU A 248 -5.62 6.13 7.82
CA LEU A 248 -6.54 6.50 6.75
C LEU A 248 -5.77 7.22 5.62
N MET A 249 -5.93 6.76 4.39
CA MET A 249 -5.27 7.37 3.24
C MET A 249 -6.05 8.60 2.75
N ILE A 250 -5.60 9.80 3.11
CA ILE A 250 -6.18 11.08 2.67
C ILE A 250 -5.16 11.77 1.75
N ASP A 251 -5.56 12.26 0.58
CA ASP A 251 -4.63 12.91 -0.35
C ASP A 251 -3.99 14.19 0.23
N GLU A 252 -4.61 14.80 1.24
CA GLU A 252 -4.00 15.88 2.03
C GLU A 252 -2.76 15.43 2.81
N ASP A 253 -2.72 14.15 3.20
CA ASP A 253 -1.58 13.46 3.82
C ASP A 253 -0.75 12.71 2.76
N GLY A 254 -0.91 13.08 1.49
CA GLY A 254 -0.17 12.48 0.39
C GLY A 254 1.33 12.49 0.69
N PRO A 255 2.08 11.49 0.22
CA PRO A 255 3.48 11.29 0.57
C PRO A 255 4.42 12.42 0.11
N ASN A 256 3.89 13.49 -0.46
CA ASN A 256 4.60 14.60 -1.08
C ASN A 256 4.31 15.99 -0.45
N ARG A 257 3.57 16.09 0.67
CA ARG A 257 3.54 17.32 1.49
C ARG A 257 4.70 17.37 2.49
N PRO A 258 5.30 18.55 2.72
CA PRO A 258 6.37 19.15 1.94
C PRO A 258 7.77 18.59 2.25
N TRP A 259 8.46 18.18 1.19
CA TRP A 259 9.84 17.68 1.17
C TRP A 259 10.85 18.83 1.21
N ALA A 260 10.76 19.71 2.22
CA ALA A 260 11.70 20.82 2.42
C ALA A 260 13.18 20.37 2.47
N ARG A 261 13.44 19.08 2.70
CA ARG A 261 14.79 18.47 2.70
C ARG A 261 15.35 18.08 1.31
N TRP A 262 14.58 18.26 0.22
CA TRP A 262 15.02 17.91 -1.14
C TRP A 262 14.94 19.07 -2.14
N ARG A 263 14.76 20.30 -1.64
CA ARG A 263 15.20 21.54 -2.31
C ARG A 263 16.56 21.94 -1.74
N GLY A 264 17.58 21.18 -2.11
CA GLY A 264 19.00 21.52 -1.91
C GLY A 264 19.66 21.55 -3.27
#